data_AF-A0A5E6NT43-F1
#
_entry.id   AF-A0A5E6NT43-F1
#
_cell.length_a   1.000
_cell.length_b   1.000
_cell.length_c   1.000
_cell.angle_alpha   90.00
_cell.angle_beta   90.00
_cell.angle_gamma   90.00
#
_symmetry.space_group_name_H-M   'P 1'
#
loop_
_entity.id
_entity.type
_entity.pdbx_description
1 polymer ?
#
loop_
_entity_poly.entity_id
_entity_poly.type
_entity_poly.pdbx_seq_one_letter_code
_entity_poly.pdbx_strand_id
1 'polypeptide(L)'
;MKAYDVTFSLGDGLRPGCIADANDAAQFGELETLGELTKIAWKHDVQTFIEGPGHVPMQMIKENMEKQLDECGERRFIRWVH
;
A
#
# COMPACT_ATOMS: atom_id res chain seq x y z
N MET A 1 6.08 13.81 12.55
CA MET A 1 6.30 14.20 11.14
C MET A 1 5.66 15.54 10.77
N LYS A 2 4.43 15.85 11.23
CA LYS A 2 3.74 17.13 10.95
C LYS A 2 4.60 18.39 11.15
N ALA A 3 5.35 18.46 12.25
CA ALA A 3 6.17 19.64 12.57
C ALA A 3 7.20 20.01 11.48
N TYR A 4 7.51 19.09 10.57
CA TYR A 4 8.49 19.24 9.51
C TYR A 4 7.90 19.01 8.12
N ASP A 5 6.56 18.90 8.00
CA ASP A 5 5.85 18.59 6.74
C ASP A 5 6.44 17.37 6.00
N VAL A 6 6.77 16.32 6.76
CA VAL A 6 7.27 15.06 6.19
C VAL A 6 6.10 14.12 5.91
N THR A 7 6.00 13.67 4.66
CA THR A 7 5.02 12.68 4.19
C THR A 7 5.43 11.26 4.60
N PHE A 8 4.47 10.44 5.04
CA PHE A 8 4.70 9.02 5.23
C PHE A 8 4.67 8.26 3.90
N SER A 9 5.76 7.55 3.63
CA SER A 9 5.81 6.40 2.72
C SER A 9 5.47 5.16 3.54
N LEU A 10 4.25 4.66 3.43
CA LEU A 10 3.86 3.44 4.14
C LEU A 10 4.31 2.24 3.31
N GLY A 11 5.42 1.64 3.76
CA GLY A 11 6.11 0.56 3.05
C GLY A 11 5.36 -0.77 3.07
N ASP A 12 5.57 -1.54 2.01
CA ASP A 12 5.07 -2.90 1.80
C ASP A 12 6.15 -3.92 2.20
N GLY A 13 6.30 -4.12 3.51
CA GLY A 13 7.29 -5.03 4.09
C GLY A 13 7.04 -6.50 3.76
N LEU A 14 5.77 -6.86 3.51
CA LEU A 14 5.30 -8.21 3.16
C LEU A 14 4.93 -8.34 1.68
N ARG A 15 5.55 -7.54 0.82
CA ARG A 15 5.33 -7.62 -0.63
C ARG A 15 5.81 -8.94 -1.23
N PRO A 16 5.18 -9.41 -2.32
CA PRO A 16 5.56 -10.67 -2.96
C PRO A 16 6.97 -10.60 -3.54
N GLY A 17 7.82 -11.52 -3.08
CA GLY A 17 9.18 -11.70 -3.58
C GLY A 17 9.26 -12.56 -4.85
N CYS A 18 8.19 -13.30 -5.17
CA CYS A 18 8.03 -14.02 -6.42
C CYS A 18 6.56 -14.09 -6.85
N ILE A 19 6.32 -14.51 -8.09
CA ILE A 19 4.96 -14.61 -8.65
C ILE A 19 4.05 -15.56 -7.84
N ALA A 20 4.62 -16.58 -7.19
CA ALA A 20 3.85 -17.54 -6.41
C ALA A 20 3.30 -16.95 -5.10
N ASP A 21 3.93 -15.89 -4.60
CA ASP A 21 3.55 -15.21 -3.35
C ASP A 21 2.58 -14.04 -3.60
N ALA A 22 2.29 -13.73 -4.87
CA ALA A 22 1.41 -12.62 -5.22
C ALA A 22 -0.01 -12.85 -4.70
N ASN A 23 -0.57 -11.82 -4.06
CA ASN A 23 -1.92 -11.78 -3.49
C ASN A 23 -2.12 -12.76 -2.32
N ASP A 24 -1.04 -13.12 -1.62
CA ASP A 24 -1.16 -13.94 -0.42
C ASP A 24 -1.80 -13.17 0.75
N ALA A 25 -2.12 -13.90 1.81
CA ALA A 25 -2.78 -13.31 2.99
C ALA A 25 -1.86 -12.32 3.74
N ALA A 26 -0.54 -12.48 3.64
CA ALA A 26 0.42 -11.62 4.32
C ALA A 26 0.47 -10.24 3.66
N GLN A 27 0.60 -10.20 2.33
CA GLN A 27 0.56 -8.98 1.53
C GLN A 27 -0.74 -8.21 1.77
N PHE A 28 -1.88 -8.92 1.74
CA PHE A 28 -3.19 -8.30 1.88
C PHE A 28 -3.53 -7.88 3.30
N GLY A 29 -3.07 -8.62 4.32
CA GLY A 29 -3.20 -8.22 5.71
C GLY A 29 -2.38 -6.97 6.05
N GLU A 30 -1.19 -6.83 5.45
CA GLU A 30 -0.40 -5.59 5.55
C GLU A 30 -1.16 -4.43 4.92
N LEU A 31 -1.66 -4.58 3.68
CA LEU A 31 -2.40 -3.53 2.97
C LEU A 31 -3.59 -2.97 3.77
N GLU A 32 -4.38 -3.84 4.40
CA GLU A 32 -5.49 -3.44 5.27
C GLU A 32 -5.00 -2.60 6.46
N THR A 33 -3.92 -3.05 7.11
CA THR A 33 -3.28 -2.34 8.23
C THR A 33 -2.75 -0.97 7.77
N LEU A 34 -2.16 -0.87 6.57
CA LEU A 34 -1.68 0.40 6.03
C LEU A 34 -2.84 1.37 5.74
N GLY A 35 -4.01 0.86 5.34
CA GLY A 35 -5.25 1.64 5.21
C GLY A 35 -5.72 2.23 6.55
N GLU A 36 -5.62 1.46 7.64
CA GLU A 36 -5.91 1.96 8.99
C GLU A 36 -4.91 3.03 9.45
N LEU A 37 -3.62 2.78 9.27
CA LEU A 37 -2.55 3.74 9.60
C LEU A 37 -2.69 5.04 8.82
N THR A 38 -3.11 4.94 7.57
CA THR A 38 -3.43 6.08 6.71
C THR A 38 -4.54 6.94 7.32
N LYS A 39 -5.65 6.33 7.75
CA LYS A 39 -6.76 7.04 8.44
C LYS A 39 -6.28 7.71 9.73
N ILE A 40 -5.37 7.07 10.48
CA ILE A 40 -4.77 7.66 11.69
C ILE A 40 -3.90 8.86 11.34
N ALA A 41 -2.99 8.73 10.36
CA ALA A 41 -2.11 9.83 9.93
C ALA A 41 -2.90 11.07 9.48
N TRP A 42 -4.06 10.88 8.84
CA TRP A 42 -4.93 11.99 8.43
C TRP A 42 -5.59 12.71 9.60
N LYS A 43 -5.93 12.01 10.69
CA LYS A 43 -6.40 12.67 11.93
C LYS A 43 -5.33 13.60 12.49
N HIS A 44 -4.06 13.35 12.19
CA HIS A 44 -2.93 14.19 12.53
C HIS A 44 -2.51 15.14 11.41
N ASP A 45 -3.28 15.24 10.32
CA ASP A 45 -3.00 16.13 9.19
C ASP A 45 -1.58 15.91 8.63
N VAL A 46 -1.21 14.64 8.49
CA VAL A 46 0.05 14.19 7.87
C VAL A 46 -0.28 13.53 6.54
N GLN A 47 0.46 13.93 5.50
CA GLN A 47 0.34 13.36 4.16
C GLN A 47 0.84 11.91 4.14
N THR A 48 0.18 11.04 3.38
CA THR A 48 0.55 9.63 3.23
C THR A 48 0.43 9.17 1.78
N PHE A 49 1.28 8.22 1.39
CA PHE A 49 1.07 7.35 0.22
C PHE A 49 1.45 5.91 0.58
N ILE A 50 0.89 4.96 -0.16
CA ILE A 50 1.10 3.52 0.06
C ILE A 50 2.06 2.98 -1.00
N GLU A 51 3.06 2.22 -0.57
CA GLU A 51 3.95 1.49 -1.48
C GLU A 51 3.23 0.26 -2.05
N GLY A 52 3.49 0.00 -3.33
CA GLY A 52 2.84 -1.05 -4.09
C GLY A 52 3.69 -2.31 -4.24
N PRO A 53 3.05 -3.45 -4.56
CA PRO A 53 3.64 -4.77 -4.45
C PRO A 53 4.82 -4.99 -5.39
N GLY A 54 5.60 -6.03 -5.09
CA GLY A 54 6.70 -6.50 -5.92
C GLY A 54 6.25 -7.33 -7.13
N HIS A 55 6.61 -8.62 -7.11
CA HIS A 55 6.40 -9.50 -8.27
C HIS A 55 4.95 -9.95 -8.39
N VAL A 56 4.18 -9.30 -9.27
CA VAL A 56 2.77 -9.61 -9.52
C VAL A 56 2.57 -9.93 -11.01
N PRO A 57 1.96 -11.09 -11.36
CA PRO A 57 1.69 -11.42 -12.75
C PRO A 57 0.53 -10.57 -13.30
N MET A 58 0.52 -10.31 -14.62
CA MET A 58 -0.36 -9.30 -15.23
C MET A 58 -1.84 -9.44 -14.88
N GLN A 59 -2.35 -10.67 -14.84
CA GLN A 59 -3.75 -10.97 -14.54
C GLN A 59 -4.17 -10.61 -13.09
N MET A 60 -3.22 -10.47 -12.17
CA MET A 60 -3.46 -10.16 -10.75
C MET A 60 -3.28 -8.68 -10.42
N ILE A 61 -2.76 -7.87 -11.35
CA ILE A 61 -2.52 -6.43 -11.11
C ILE A 61 -3.84 -5.70 -10.80
N LYS A 62 -4.91 -6.05 -11.52
CA LYS A 62 -6.21 -5.39 -11.37
C LYS A 62 -6.76 -5.54 -9.95
N GLU A 63 -6.72 -6.76 -9.42
CA GLU A 63 -7.19 -7.08 -8.06
C GLU A 63 -6.42 -6.29 -7.00
N ASN A 64 -5.10 -6.18 -7.14
CA ASN A 64 -4.28 -5.36 -6.22
C ASN A 64 -4.73 -3.89 -6.21
N MET A 65 -4.99 -3.33 -7.39
CA MET A 65 -5.41 -1.93 -7.51
C MET A 65 -6.80 -1.73 -6.91
N GLU A 66 -7.75 -2.60 -7.22
CA GLU A 66 -9.12 -2.53 -6.67
C GLU A 66 -9.08 -2.59 -5.14
N LYS A 67 -8.36 -3.56 -4.59
CA LYS A 67 -8.25 -3.70 -3.12
C LYS A 67 -7.57 -2.51 -2.45
N GLN A 68 -6.55 -1.93 -3.08
CA GLN A 68 -5.88 -0.74 -2.54
C GLN A 68 -6.80 0.49 -2.54
N LEU A 69 -7.60 0.67 -3.59
CA LEU A 69 -8.58 1.76 -3.65
C LEU A 69 -9.63 1.63 -2.55
N ASP A 70 -10.12 0.41 -2.33
CA ASP A 70 -11.13 0.09 -1.33
C ASP A 70 -10.61 0.30 0.11
N GLU A 71 -9.42 -0.22 0.42
CA GLU A 71 -8.89 -0.19 1.79
C GLU A 71 -8.25 1.17 2.15
N CYS A 72 -7.56 1.81 1.19
CA CYS A 72 -6.74 3.00 1.44
C CYS A 72 -7.39 4.32 0.99
N GLY A 73 -8.60 4.29 0.41
CA GLY A 73 -9.41 5.48 0.11
C GLY A 73 -8.90 6.32 -1.06
N GLU A 74 -8.88 5.74 -2.26
CA GLU A 74 -8.54 6.38 -3.56
C GLU A 74 -7.21 7.16 -3.60
N ARG A 75 -6.24 6.84 -2.73
CA ARG A 75 -5.00 7.64 -2.62
C ARG A 75 -3.91 7.22 -3.61
N ARG A 76 -2.99 8.17 -3.85
CA ARG A 76 -1.82 8.02 -4.73
C ARG A 76 -0.97 6.82 -4.30
N PHE A 77 -0.70 5.97 -5.27
CA PHE A 77 0.06 4.74 -5.17
C PHE A 77 1.45 4.94 -5.77
N ILE A 78 2.51 4.51 -5.09
CA ILE A 78 3.84 4.44 -5.70
C ILE A 78 4.12 2.99 -6.08
N ARG A 79 4.09 2.73 -7.39
CA ARG A 79 4.49 1.44 -7.97
C ARG A 79 5.97 1.52 -8.35
N TRP A 80 6.83 0.76 -7.67
CA TRP A 80 8.16 0.46 -8.18
C TRP A 80 8.00 -0.60 -9.27
N VAL A 81 7.76 -0.18 -10.51
CA VAL A 81 7.80 -1.10 -11.66
C VAL A 81 9.27 -1.44 -11.92
N HIS A 82 9.66 -2.66 -11.57
CA HIS A 82 10.80 -3.37 -12.18
C HIS A 82 10.31 -4.74 -12.66
#